data_AF-A0A1J5GVX4-F1
#
_entry.id   AF-A0A1J5GVX4-F1
#
_cell.length_a   1.000
_cell.length_b   1.000
_cell.length_c   1.000
_cell.angle_alpha   90.00
_cell.angle_beta   90.00
_cell.angle_gamma   90.00
#
_symmetry.space_group_name_H-M   'P 1'
#
loop_
_entity.id
_entity.type
_entity.pdbx_description
1 polymer ?
#
loop_
_entity_poly.entity_id
_entity_poly.type
_entity_poly.pdbx_seq_one_letter_code
_entity_poly.pdbx_strand_id
1 'polypeptide(L)'
;MKKFYPYIFPAAALLFVFFLLFRWYNLRTQREGMTSLLSDGVKIENLEPAEATGFLKGTKDFKTENLEGAGADLGEVRYEVKDGKVSFTVSAVLPKLSTGKYQVWLKETDSEGKRKAMVLEYSKGGYVGSASISSSTLPFEIIVSKEMNDDAQLEEILLKGMISEQE
;
A
#
# COMPACT_ATOMS: atom_id res chain seq x y z
N MET A 1 46.22 -1.55 -36.77
CA MET A 1 45.10 -1.66 -35.81
C MET A 1 43.83 -2.24 -36.46
N LYS A 2 43.91 -3.36 -37.20
CA LYS A 2 42.75 -3.99 -37.88
C LYS A 2 42.37 -5.37 -37.33
N LYS A 3 43.05 -5.86 -36.29
CA LYS A 3 42.91 -7.23 -35.75
C LYS A 3 41.78 -7.40 -34.72
N PHE A 4 41.17 -6.30 -34.25
CA PHE A 4 40.13 -6.35 -33.21
C PHE A 4 38.70 -6.28 -33.75
N TYR A 5 38.50 -5.85 -35.00
CA TYR A 5 37.19 -5.76 -35.65
C TYR A 5 36.34 -7.05 -35.59
N PRO A 6 36.88 -8.26 -35.81
CA PRO A 6 36.06 -9.47 -35.75
C PRO A 6 35.57 -9.83 -34.34
N TYR A 7 36.13 -9.23 -33.28
CA TYR A 7 35.74 -9.49 -31.89
C TYR A 7 34.75 -8.46 -31.34
N ILE A 8 34.57 -7.32 -32.01
CA ILE A 8 33.64 -6.27 -31.58
C ILE A 8 32.19 -6.77 -31.65
N PHE A 9 31.83 -7.47 -32.72
CA PHE A 9 30.47 -7.97 -32.91
C PHE A 9 30.08 -9.05 -31.86
N PRO A 10 30.91 -10.10 -31.60
CA PRO A 10 30.67 -11.02 -30.49
C PRO A 10 30.59 -10.35 -29.12
N ALA A 11 31.44 -9.35 -28.84
CA ALA A 11 31.42 -8.64 -27.56
C ALA A 11 30.15 -7.79 -27.38
N ALA A 12 29.69 -7.11 -28.43
CA ALA A 12 28.44 -6.35 -28.41
C ALA A 12 27.22 -7.26 -28.23
N ALA A 13 27.20 -8.44 -28.85
CA ALA A 13 26.15 -9.43 -28.67
C ALA A 13 26.10 -9.94 -27.22
N LEU A 14 27.27 -10.22 -26.61
CA LEU A 14 27.35 -10.59 -25.20
C LEU A 14 26.84 -9.50 -24.27
N LEU A 15 27.24 -8.24 -24.50
CA LEU A 15 26.73 -7.10 -23.73
C LEU A 15 25.21 -6.95 -23.86
N PHE A 16 24.66 -7.19 -25.06
CA PHE A 16 23.22 -7.15 -25.28
C PHE A 16 22.49 -8.27 -24.53
N VAL A 17 23.04 -9.49 -24.52
CA VAL A 17 22.49 -10.60 -23.73
C VAL A 17 22.53 -10.29 -22.23
N PHE A 18 23.64 -9.76 -21.72
CA PHE A 18 23.74 -9.33 -20.32
C PHE A 18 22.74 -8.22 -19.99
N PHE A 19 22.56 -7.25 -20.89
CA PHE A 19 21.57 -6.20 -20.73
C PHE A 19 20.14 -6.77 -20.69
N LEU A 20 19.82 -7.73 -21.56
CA LEU A 20 18.52 -8.40 -21.56
C LEU A 20 18.29 -9.23 -20.29
N LEU A 21 19.31 -9.95 -19.82
CA LEU A 21 19.24 -10.71 -18.56
C LEU A 21 19.07 -9.79 -17.36
N PHE A 22 19.83 -8.69 -17.29
CA PHE A 22 19.70 -7.69 -16.23
C PHE A 22 18.31 -7.02 -16.26
N ARG A 23 17.82 -6.67 -17.45
CA ARG A 23 16.48 -6.11 -17.64
C ARG A 23 15.40 -7.12 -17.22
N TRP A 24 15.50 -8.37 -17.65
CA TRP A 24 14.55 -9.43 -17.29
C TRP A 24 14.56 -9.71 -15.78
N TYR A 25 15.74 -9.79 -15.18
CA TYR A 25 15.92 -10.01 -13.75
C TYR A 25 15.30 -8.88 -12.92
N ASN A 26 15.55 -7.62 -13.27
CA ASN A 26 14.91 -6.47 -12.62
C ASN A 26 13.39 -6.46 -12.79
N LEU A 27 12.89 -6.82 -13.99
CA LEU A 27 11.46 -6.91 -14.24
C LEU A 27 10.79 -8.00 -13.41
N ARG A 28 11.52 -9.09 -13.11
CA ARG A 28 11.04 -10.22 -12.33
C ARG A 28 11.14 -9.97 -10.82
N THR A 29 12.20 -9.36 -10.33
CA THR A 29 12.30 -8.97 -8.91
C THR A 29 11.28 -7.90 -8.55
N GLN A 30 10.92 -6.99 -9.46
CA GLN A 30 9.76 -6.11 -9.28
C GLN A 30 8.42 -6.85 -9.19
N ARG A 31 8.31 -8.04 -9.80
CA ARG A 31 7.12 -8.90 -9.77
C ARG A 31 7.09 -9.90 -8.61
N GLU A 32 8.23 -10.35 -8.11
CA GLU A 32 8.31 -11.25 -6.94
C GLU A 32 8.06 -10.49 -5.62
N GLY A 33 8.26 -9.17 -5.57
CA GLY A 33 7.64 -8.31 -4.54
C GLY A 33 6.09 -8.30 -4.58
N MET A 34 5.48 -8.87 -5.63
CA MET A 34 4.04 -9.09 -5.79
C MET A 34 3.66 -10.59 -5.66
N THR A 35 4.40 -11.41 -4.91
CA THR A 35 3.88 -12.72 -4.43
C THR A 35 3.50 -12.66 -2.95
N SER A 36 3.25 -11.46 -2.46
CA SER A 36 2.65 -11.23 -1.14
C SER A 36 1.19 -11.70 -1.16
N LEU A 37 0.65 -12.18 -0.03
CA LEU A 37 -0.77 -12.53 0.17
C LEU A 37 -1.73 -11.46 -0.38
N LEU A 38 -1.28 -10.21 -0.50
CA LEU A 38 -2.00 -9.09 -1.12
C LEU A 38 -2.07 -9.13 -2.67
N SER A 39 -1.32 -9.99 -3.36
CA SER A 39 -1.15 -9.93 -4.83
C SER A 39 -1.92 -10.96 -5.65
N ASP A 40 -2.37 -12.07 -5.08
CA ASP A 40 -3.17 -13.06 -5.83
C ASP A 40 -4.47 -13.41 -5.08
N GLY A 41 -5.60 -13.01 -5.65
CA GLY A 41 -6.95 -13.41 -5.19
C GLY A 41 -7.62 -12.53 -4.12
N VAL A 42 -6.88 -11.68 -3.40
CA VAL A 42 -7.48 -10.78 -2.40
C VAL A 42 -8.05 -9.54 -3.07
N LYS A 43 -9.38 -9.40 -3.05
CA LYS A 43 -10.08 -8.19 -3.50
C LYS A 43 -10.19 -7.21 -2.35
N ILE A 44 -9.67 -6.01 -2.55
CA ILE A 44 -9.93 -4.88 -1.65
C ILE A 44 -11.21 -4.23 -2.17
N GLU A 45 -12.24 -4.24 -1.33
CA GLU A 45 -13.55 -3.68 -1.66
C GLU A 45 -13.72 -2.38 -0.86
N ASN A 46 -14.18 -1.30 -1.51
CA ASN A 46 -14.61 -0.12 -0.78
C ASN A 46 -15.88 -0.45 -0.01
N LEU A 47 -15.99 0.00 1.24
CA LEU A 47 -17.21 -0.20 2.01
C LEU A 47 -18.38 0.59 1.42
N GLU A 48 -19.58 0.03 1.52
CA GLU A 48 -20.79 0.76 1.20
C GLU A 48 -20.94 1.99 2.13
N PRO A 49 -21.47 3.12 1.66
CA PRO A 49 -21.54 4.36 2.45
C PRO A 49 -22.24 4.21 3.80
N ALA A 50 -23.24 3.32 3.89
CA ALA A 50 -23.97 3.04 5.12
C ALA A 50 -23.08 2.36 6.19
N GLU A 51 -22.19 1.46 5.77
CA GLU A 51 -21.28 0.74 6.66
C GLU A 51 -20.14 1.66 7.11
N ALA A 52 -19.56 2.43 6.18
CA ALA A 52 -18.55 3.45 6.49
C ALA A 52 -19.07 4.49 7.51
N THR A 53 -20.36 4.88 7.40
CA THR A 53 -20.99 5.80 8.35
C THR A 53 -21.09 5.19 9.77
N GLY A 54 -21.22 3.87 9.89
CA GLY A 54 -21.24 3.18 11.18
C GLY A 54 -19.92 3.34 11.94
N PHE A 55 -18.78 3.18 11.25
CA PHE A 55 -17.44 3.41 11.81
C PHE A 55 -17.24 4.85 12.29
N LEU A 56 -17.77 5.82 11.54
CA LEU A 56 -17.67 7.25 11.87
C LEU A 56 -18.56 7.65 13.05
N LYS A 57 -19.75 7.06 13.18
CA LYS A 57 -20.69 7.38 14.26
C LYS A 57 -20.39 6.68 15.59
N GLY A 58 -19.49 5.70 15.61
CA GLY A 58 -19.12 4.97 16.84
C GLY A 58 -20.27 4.19 17.46
N THR A 59 -21.26 3.79 16.66
CA THR A 59 -22.47 3.08 17.14
C THR A 59 -22.23 1.60 17.44
N LYS A 60 -20.98 1.13 17.31
CA LYS A 60 -20.54 -0.23 17.61
C LYS A 60 -19.15 -0.18 18.27
N ASP A 61 -18.82 -1.23 19.01
CA ASP A 61 -17.51 -1.43 19.63
C ASP A 61 -16.47 -1.85 18.58
N PHE A 62 -15.89 -0.86 17.90
CA PHE A 62 -14.79 -1.06 16.96
C PHE A 62 -13.45 -1.04 17.67
N LYS A 63 -12.52 -1.90 17.26
CA LYS A 63 -11.12 -1.79 17.68
C LYS A 63 -10.53 -0.55 17.02
N THR A 64 -9.79 0.24 17.78
CA THR A 64 -9.19 1.49 17.31
C THR A 64 -7.70 1.47 17.61
N GLU A 65 -6.89 1.69 16.59
CA GLU A 65 -5.43 1.78 16.70
C GLU A 65 -5.00 3.16 16.22
N ASN A 66 -4.06 3.78 16.94
CA ASN A 66 -3.47 5.04 16.52
C ASN A 66 -2.45 4.78 15.43
N LEU A 67 -2.41 5.67 14.43
CA LEU A 67 -1.35 5.68 13.44
C LEU A 67 -0.25 6.63 13.90
N GLU A 68 0.96 6.12 13.99
CA GLU A 68 2.16 6.86 14.35
C GLU A 68 2.67 7.63 13.13
N GLY A 69 2.92 8.92 13.32
CA GLY A 69 3.47 9.80 12.29
C GLY A 69 4.58 10.70 12.81
N ALA A 70 5.28 11.34 11.89
CA ALA A 70 6.29 12.34 12.24
C ALA A 70 5.63 13.73 12.44
N GLY A 71 5.88 14.36 13.58
CA GLY A 71 5.48 15.75 13.82
C GLY A 71 4.04 15.91 14.32
N ALA A 72 3.22 16.67 13.60
CA ALA A 72 1.86 17.07 14.02
C ALA A 72 0.74 16.28 13.32
N ASP A 73 1.10 15.35 12.44
CA ASP A 73 0.15 14.50 11.72
C ASP A 73 -0.45 13.48 12.68
N LEU A 74 -1.78 13.39 12.69
CA LEU A 74 -2.52 12.46 13.53
C LEU A 74 -3.37 11.56 12.66
N GLY A 75 -3.40 10.27 12.97
CA GLY A 75 -4.36 9.36 12.36
C GLY A 75 -4.76 8.23 13.29
N GLU A 76 -5.90 7.65 12.98
CA GLU A 76 -6.42 6.46 13.63
C GLU A 76 -6.99 5.52 12.57
N VAL A 77 -6.93 4.22 12.86
CA VAL A 77 -7.67 3.22 12.12
C VAL A 77 -8.66 2.54 13.05
N ARG A 78 -9.93 2.52 12.64
CA ARG A 78 -11.00 1.77 13.29
C ARG A 78 -11.30 0.53 12.46
N TYR A 79 -11.35 -0.63 13.08
CA TYR A 79 -11.60 -1.88 12.36
C TYR A 79 -12.49 -2.86 13.12
N GLU A 80 -13.12 -3.74 12.36
CA GLU A 80 -13.91 -4.89 12.81
C GLU A 80 -13.44 -6.13 12.03
N VAL A 81 -13.30 -7.26 12.72
CA VAL A 81 -13.09 -8.56 12.06
C VAL A 81 -14.39 -9.35 12.20
N LYS A 82 -15.05 -9.61 11.07
CA LYS A 82 -16.34 -10.31 11.05
C LYS A 82 -16.53 -11.08 9.75
N ASP A 83 -17.13 -12.26 9.84
CA ASP A 83 -17.48 -13.10 8.68
C ASP A 83 -16.28 -13.39 7.75
N GLY A 84 -15.07 -13.53 8.32
CA GLY A 84 -13.84 -13.77 7.57
C GLY A 84 -13.29 -12.56 6.82
N LYS A 85 -13.79 -11.35 7.12
CA LYS A 85 -13.31 -10.08 6.56
C LYS A 85 -12.87 -9.12 7.67
N VAL A 86 -11.85 -8.32 7.38
CA VAL A 86 -11.49 -7.12 8.13
C VAL A 86 -12.07 -5.93 7.40
N SER A 87 -13.00 -5.23 8.04
CA SER A 87 -13.53 -3.95 7.56
C SER A 87 -12.90 -2.84 8.39
N PHE A 88 -12.28 -1.86 7.75
CA PHE A 88 -11.56 -0.81 8.45
C PHE A 88 -11.78 0.56 7.81
N THR A 89 -11.69 1.59 8.64
CA THR A 89 -11.78 3.00 8.28
C THR A 89 -10.56 3.72 8.81
N VAL A 90 -9.79 4.32 7.91
CA VAL A 90 -8.66 5.18 8.23
C VAL A 90 -9.14 6.62 8.28
N SER A 91 -8.86 7.31 9.38
CA SER A 91 -9.12 8.75 9.55
C SER A 91 -7.80 9.45 9.87
N ALA A 92 -7.49 10.53 9.17
CA ALA A 92 -6.24 11.25 9.32
C ALA A 92 -6.45 12.77 9.27
N VAL A 93 -5.87 13.47 10.23
CA VAL A 93 -5.80 14.93 10.27
C VAL A 93 -4.48 15.34 9.63
N LEU A 94 -4.52 15.59 8.32
CA LEU A 94 -3.37 15.94 7.51
C LEU A 94 -3.57 17.32 6.85
N PRO A 95 -2.48 18.02 6.46
CA PRO A 95 -2.57 19.28 5.74
C PRO A 95 -3.42 19.21 4.47
N LYS A 96 -4.04 20.32 4.08
CA LYS A 96 -4.73 20.37 2.79
C LYS A 96 -3.71 20.36 1.65
N LEU A 97 -3.86 19.42 0.72
CA LEU A 97 -2.99 19.32 -0.45
C LEU A 97 -3.40 20.36 -1.50
N SER A 98 -2.41 21.05 -2.07
CA SER A 98 -2.58 21.83 -3.30
C SER A 98 -2.51 20.95 -4.56
N THR A 99 -1.76 19.85 -4.48
CA THR A 99 -1.55 18.85 -5.54
C THR A 99 -1.28 17.48 -4.92
N GLY A 100 -1.62 16.41 -5.64
CA GLY A 100 -1.45 15.03 -5.20
C GLY A 100 -2.66 14.49 -4.43
N LYS A 101 -2.48 13.31 -3.83
CA LYS A 101 -3.51 12.62 -3.04
C LYS A 101 -2.90 11.91 -1.84
N TYR A 102 -3.69 11.69 -0.79
CA TYR A 102 -3.30 10.79 0.29
C TYR A 102 -3.73 9.37 -0.03
N GLN A 103 -2.78 8.45 -0.04
CA GLN A 103 -2.99 7.05 -0.40
C GLN A 103 -2.76 6.17 0.82
N VAL A 104 -3.68 5.24 1.06
CA VAL A 104 -3.50 4.16 2.02
C VAL A 104 -2.91 2.96 1.29
N TRP A 105 -1.85 2.42 1.88
CA TRP A 105 -1.21 1.17 1.47
C TRP A 105 -1.35 0.14 2.58
N LEU A 106 -1.48 -1.11 2.18
CA LEU A 106 -1.36 -2.26 3.06
C LEU A 106 -0.01 -2.89 2.79
N LYS A 107 0.77 -3.14 3.84
CA LYS A 107 2.05 -3.85 3.80
C LYS A 107 1.96 -5.08 4.69
N GLU A 108 2.45 -6.21 4.22
CA GLU A 108 2.59 -7.41 5.06
C GLU A 108 3.71 -7.23 6.09
N THR A 109 3.56 -7.84 7.26
CA THR A 109 4.58 -7.77 8.32
C THR A 109 5.87 -8.50 7.92
N ASP A 110 5.73 -9.61 7.20
CA ASP A 110 6.84 -10.55 6.95
C ASP A 110 7.43 -10.39 5.53
N SER A 111 6.90 -9.46 4.74
CA SER A 111 7.34 -9.22 3.37
C SER A 111 7.40 -7.73 3.03
N GLU A 112 8.19 -7.37 2.03
CA GLU A 112 8.16 -6.02 1.45
C GLU A 112 6.98 -5.80 0.49
N GLY A 113 6.08 -6.79 0.41
CA GLY A 113 4.86 -6.75 -0.36
C GLY A 113 3.94 -5.67 0.17
N LYS A 114 3.55 -4.78 -0.74
CA LYS A 114 2.63 -3.68 -0.43
C LYS A 114 1.64 -3.47 -1.57
N ARG A 115 0.44 -3.02 -1.23
CA ARG A 115 -0.63 -2.77 -2.19
C ARG A 115 -1.44 -1.54 -1.81
N LYS A 116 -1.81 -0.73 -2.80
CA LYS A 116 -2.77 0.36 -2.65
C LYS A 116 -4.13 -0.20 -2.22
N ALA A 117 -4.67 0.31 -1.11
CA ALA A 117 -6.02 -0.02 -0.66
C ALA A 117 -7.04 1.01 -1.13
N MET A 118 -6.84 2.27 -0.77
CA MET A 118 -7.80 3.34 -1.03
C MET A 118 -7.13 4.71 -1.01
N VAL A 119 -7.73 5.67 -1.70
CA VAL A 119 -7.37 7.09 -1.59
C VAL A 119 -8.21 7.70 -0.49
N LEU A 120 -7.60 8.52 0.38
CA LEU A 120 -8.35 9.23 1.41
C LEU A 120 -9.05 10.45 0.81
N GLU A 121 -10.32 10.62 1.15
CA GLU A 121 -11.13 11.74 0.72
C GLU A 121 -11.28 12.77 1.84
N TYR A 122 -11.28 14.05 1.48
CA TYR A 122 -11.40 15.13 2.45
C TYR A 122 -12.84 15.25 2.98
N SER A 123 -12.98 15.25 4.30
CA SER A 123 -14.26 15.37 5.01
C SER A 123 -14.18 16.41 6.15
N LYS A 124 -15.29 16.62 6.88
CA LYS A 124 -15.33 17.54 8.03
C LYS A 124 -14.35 17.18 9.15
N GLY A 125 -13.99 15.91 9.28
CA GLY A 125 -13.07 15.41 10.32
C GLY A 125 -11.62 15.22 9.88
N GLY A 126 -11.27 15.69 8.68
CA GLY A 126 -10.00 15.37 8.03
C GLY A 126 -10.19 14.39 6.87
N TYR A 127 -9.11 13.72 6.50
CA TYR A 127 -9.09 12.76 5.40
C TYR A 127 -9.54 11.39 5.86
N VAL A 128 -10.48 10.78 5.15
CA VAL A 128 -11.12 9.51 5.54
C VAL A 128 -11.18 8.57 4.35
N GLY A 129 -10.98 7.27 4.60
CA GLY A 129 -11.25 6.22 3.64
C GLY A 129 -11.62 4.93 4.36
N SER A 130 -12.44 4.11 3.71
CA SER A 130 -12.85 2.81 4.25
C SER A 130 -12.66 1.69 3.23
N ALA A 131 -12.19 0.53 3.68
CA ALA A 131 -12.07 -0.66 2.85
C ALA A 131 -12.33 -1.95 3.63
N SER A 132 -12.52 -3.02 2.89
CA SER A 132 -12.60 -4.38 3.41
C SER A 132 -11.60 -5.30 2.72
N ILE A 133 -10.98 -6.18 3.50
CA ILE A 133 -10.06 -7.21 3.04
C ILE A 133 -10.34 -8.54 3.76
N SER A 134 -9.84 -9.67 3.26
CA SER A 134 -9.94 -10.97 3.93
C SER A 134 -9.22 -10.96 5.29
N SER A 135 -9.78 -11.57 6.33
CA SER A 135 -9.10 -11.73 7.63
C SER A 135 -7.86 -12.61 7.55
N SER A 136 -7.74 -13.43 6.50
CA SER A 136 -6.53 -14.22 6.22
C SER A 136 -5.30 -13.36 5.89
N THR A 137 -5.44 -12.05 5.71
CA THR A 137 -4.30 -11.15 5.49
C THR A 137 -3.76 -10.52 6.77
N LEU A 138 -4.36 -10.80 7.93
CA LEU A 138 -3.82 -10.36 9.21
C LEU A 138 -2.56 -11.17 9.58
N PRO A 139 -1.59 -10.55 10.27
CA PRO A 139 -1.47 -9.12 10.56
C PRO A 139 -0.96 -8.32 9.35
N PHE A 140 -1.32 -7.03 9.27
CA PHE A 140 -0.77 -6.12 8.25
C PHE A 140 -0.55 -4.70 8.77
N GLU A 141 0.42 -4.00 8.18
CA GLU A 141 0.72 -2.59 8.40
C GLU A 141 -0.11 -1.73 7.45
N ILE A 142 -0.75 -0.70 8.00
CA ILE A 142 -1.38 0.40 7.27
C ILE A 142 -0.37 1.53 7.18
N ILE A 143 -0.15 1.99 5.95
CA ILE A 143 0.73 3.13 5.67
C ILE A 143 -0.09 4.20 4.95
N VAL A 144 -0.09 5.42 5.47
CA VAL A 144 -0.64 6.58 4.78
C VAL A 144 0.52 7.36 4.18
N SER A 145 0.49 7.55 2.87
CA SER A 145 1.48 8.32 2.14
C SER A 145 0.84 9.49 1.38
N LYS A 146 1.66 10.47 1.05
CA LYS A 146 1.34 11.50 0.07
C LYS A 146 1.93 11.10 -1.28
N GLU A 147 1.05 10.98 -2.26
CA GLU A 147 1.38 10.52 -3.61
C GLU A 147 1.14 11.65 -4.61
N MET A 148 2.15 11.93 -5.43
CA MET A 148 2.07 12.88 -6.54
C MET A 148 1.69 12.17 -7.85
N ASN A 149 2.08 10.91 -8.01
CA ASN A 149 1.78 10.10 -9.19
C ASN A 149 0.89 8.90 -8.84
N ASP A 150 0.16 8.40 -9.83
CA ASP A 150 -0.63 7.17 -9.67
C ASP A 150 0.12 5.96 -10.21
N ASP A 151 1.20 5.57 -9.54
CA ASP A 151 2.01 4.40 -9.88
C ASP A 151 2.08 3.40 -8.71
N ALA A 152 2.91 2.36 -8.82
CA ALA A 152 3.05 1.34 -7.78
C ALA A 152 4.19 1.63 -6.79
N GLN A 153 4.72 2.86 -6.77
CA GLN A 153 5.82 3.26 -5.90
C GLN A 153 5.24 3.95 -4.66
N LEU A 154 5.82 3.63 -3.51
CA LEU A 154 5.48 4.31 -2.26
C LEU A 154 6.34 5.58 -2.19
N GLU A 155 5.68 6.74 -2.11
CA GLU A 155 6.35 8.04 -2.02
C GLU A 155 6.58 8.46 -0.54
N GLU A 156 6.05 9.61 -0.12
CA GLU A 156 6.30 10.19 1.20
C GLU A 156 5.38 9.57 2.26
N ILE A 157 5.95 8.81 3.20
CA ILE A 157 5.19 8.19 4.29
C ILE A 157 4.92 9.22 5.40
N LEU A 158 3.66 9.33 5.81
CA LEU A 158 3.21 10.26 6.84
C LEU A 158 2.79 9.56 8.12
N LEU A 159 2.01 8.48 7.98
CA LEU A 159 1.46 7.73 9.12
C LEU A 159 1.63 6.23 8.91
N LYS A 160 1.83 5.49 10.00
CA LYS A 160 1.94 4.03 10.04
C LYS A 160 1.20 3.45 11.22
N GLY A 161 0.58 2.30 11.06
CA GLY A 161 0.01 1.56 12.18
C GLY A 161 -0.21 0.11 11.83
N MET A 162 -0.39 -0.74 12.83
CA MET A 162 -0.54 -2.17 12.63
C MET A 162 -1.94 -2.63 13.01
N ILE A 163 -2.59 -3.39 12.13
CA ILE A 163 -3.76 -4.16 12.49
C ILE A 163 -3.32 -5.60 12.74
N SER A 164 -3.61 -6.09 13.94
CA SER A 164 -3.34 -7.46 14.35
C SER A 164 -4.62 -8.10 14.88
N GLU A 165 -4.70 -9.42 14.75
CA GLU A 165 -5.71 -10.21 15.44
C GLU A 165 -5.30 -10.31 16.91
N GLN A 166 -5.51 -9.25 17.69
CA GLN A 166 -5.31 -9.35 19.14
C GLN A 166 -6.42 -10.22 19.75
N GLU A 167 -6.00 -11.27 20.47
CA GLU A 167 -6.79 -12.20 21.30
C GLU A 167 -7.75 -11.49 22.27
#